data_AF-A0A1Q5F5R9-F1
#
_entry.id   AF-A0A1Q5F5R9-F1
#
_cell.length_a   1.000
_cell.length_b   1.000
_cell.length_c   1.000
_cell.angle_alpha   90.00
_cell.angle_beta   90.00
_cell.angle_gamma   90.00
#
_symmetry.space_group_name_H-M   'P 1'
#
loop_
_entity.id
_entity.type
_entity.pdbx_description
1 polymer ?
#
loop_
_entity_poly.entity_id
_entity_poly.type
_entity_poly.pdbx_seq_one_letter_code
_entity_poly.pdbx_strand_id
1 'polypeptide(L)'
;MFSRTKRVVCSLATAFAAALAFTVTVPSGHAFAIDHIQCVGGENFLKIWSHLDGRDSVDCYANGGTTDFGGWWVDRISTGNNDLIYYDVNGDSVRIDRWTDITFPNRPPQVRAIQIV
;
A
#
# COMPACT_ATOMS: atom_id res chain seq x y z
N MET A 1 24.34 73.59 -41.42
CA MET A 1 25.61 72.81 -41.47
C MET A 1 25.91 72.42 -40.03
N PHE A 2 26.01 71.17 -39.57
CA PHE A 2 26.43 69.87 -40.11
C PHE A 2 25.46 68.77 -39.57
N SER A 3 24.88 67.92 -40.42
CA SER A 3 25.36 66.58 -40.84
C SER A 3 25.15 65.49 -39.77
N ARG A 4 24.15 64.61 -39.97
CA ARG A 4 24.28 63.15 -40.24
C ARG A 4 24.57 62.31 -38.97
N THR A 5 24.07 61.11 -38.71
CA THR A 5 23.26 60.11 -39.42
C THR A 5 23.24 58.85 -38.51
N LYS A 6 22.27 57.95 -38.74
CA LYS A 6 22.26 56.49 -38.43
C LYS A 6 21.89 56.01 -37.02
N ARG A 7 20.66 55.49 -36.95
CA ARG A 7 20.23 54.16 -36.46
C ARG A 7 21.30 53.35 -35.71
N VAL A 8 21.00 52.98 -34.47
CA VAL A 8 21.46 51.74 -33.82
C VAL A 8 20.25 51.20 -33.03
N VAL A 9 19.45 50.34 -33.67
CA VAL A 9 19.36 48.89 -33.41
C VAL A 9 18.53 48.59 -32.16
N CYS A 10 17.27 48.21 -32.40
CA CYS A 10 16.48 47.33 -31.55
C CYS A 10 17.32 46.10 -31.18
N SER A 11 17.56 45.87 -29.89
CA SER A 11 17.95 44.60 -29.27
C SER A 11 18.03 44.89 -27.77
N LEU A 12 17.24 44.31 -26.87
CA LEU A 12 17.16 42.89 -26.58
C LEU A 12 15.76 42.53 -26.07
N ALA A 13 15.05 41.71 -26.84
CA ALA A 13 13.97 40.90 -26.33
C ALA A 13 14.58 39.62 -25.73
N THR A 14 14.67 39.54 -24.41
CA THR A 14 14.86 38.25 -23.72
C THR A 14 14.28 38.33 -22.32
N ALA A 15 13.02 37.91 -22.17
CA ALA A 15 12.49 37.42 -20.91
C ALA A 15 11.84 36.06 -21.18
N PHE A 16 12.66 35.02 -21.28
CA PHE A 16 12.20 33.64 -21.14
C PHE A 16 11.90 33.41 -19.66
N ALA A 17 10.69 33.74 -19.22
CA ALA A 17 10.18 33.22 -17.96
C ALA A 17 9.67 31.80 -18.22
N ALA A 18 10.52 30.80 -17.97
CA ALA A 18 10.10 29.41 -17.93
C ALA A 18 9.14 29.22 -16.75
N ALA A 19 7.84 29.22 -17.01
CA ALA A 19 6.85 28.78 -16.04
C ALA A 19 6.96 27.25 -15.91
N LEU A 20 7.74 26.79 -14.93
CA LEU A 20 7.76 25.37 -14.57
C LEU A 20 6.36 24.98 -14.07
N ALA A 21 5.74 24.07 -14.79
CA ALA A 21 4.44 23.49 -14.46
C ALA A 21 4.50 22.81 -13.09
N PHE A 22 3.76 23.31 -12.11
CA PHE A 22 3.37 22.52 -10.94
C PHE A 22 2.27 21.56 -11.37
N THR A 23 2.64 20.45 -12.00
CA THR A 23 1.76 19.28 -12.08
C THR A 23 2.20 18.26 -11.06
N VAL A 24 1.20 17.74 -10.37
CA VAL A 24 1.22 16.53 -9.52
C VAL A 24 1.55 16.78 -8.04
N THR A 25 0.59 17.37 -7.32
CA THR A 25 0.31 16.92 -5.96
C THR A 25 -0.86 15.93 -6.04
N VAL A 26 -0.61 14.66 -6.39
CA VAL A 26 -1.54 13.62 -5.95
C VAL A 26 -1.28 13.48 -4.45
N PRO A 27 -2.30 13.59 -3.58
CA PRO A 27 -2.12 13.18 -2.19
C PRO A 27 -1.61 11.75 -2.19
N SER A 28 -0.38 11.59 -1.71
CA SER A 28 0.23 10.29 -1.48
C SER A 28 -0.58 9.56 -0.41
N GLY A 29 -1.29 8.52 -0.84
CA GLY A 29 -1.74 7.39 -0.01
C GLY A 29 -2.67 7.75 1.13
N HIS A 30 -3.98 7.70 0.90
CA HIS A 30 -4.89 7.32 1.98
C HIS A 30 -4.51 5.89 2.39
N ALA A 31 -3.77 5.73 3.49
CA ALA A 31 -3.66 4.44 4.15
C ALA A 31 -5.04 4.10 4.71
N PHE A 32 -5.88 3.44 3.91
CA PHE A 32 -7.14 2.90 4.40
C PHE A 32 -6.81 1.77 5.37
N ALA A 33 -7.45 1.77 6.54
CA ALA A 33 -7.41 0.61 7.41
C ALA A 33 -8.21 -0.52 6.76
N ILE A 34 -7.72 -1.75 6.86
CA ILE A 34 -8.52 -2.92 6.47
C ILE A 34 -9.74 -3.00 7.40
N ASP A 35 -10.89 -3.38 6.86
CA ASP A 35 -12.08 -3.63 7.67
C ASP A 35 -11.97 -4.99 8.35
N HIS A 36 -11.94 -4.98 9.69
CA HIS A 36 -12.12 -6.19 10.50
C HIS A 36 -13.63 -6.47 10.60
N ILE A 37 -14.05 -7.60 10.06
CA ILE A 37 -15.46 -7.99 9.93
C ILE A 37 -15.72 -9.35 10.58
N GLN A 38 -16.99 -9.64 10.85
CA GLN A 38 -17.38 -10.95 11.34
C GLN A 38 -17.12 -12.02 10.26
N CYS A 39 -16.52 -13.13 10.67
CA CYS A 39 -16.34 -14.29 9.81
C CYS A 39 -17.67 -14.95 9.45
N VAL A 40 -18.17 -14.70 8.24
CA VAL A 40 -19.35 -15.36 7.68
C VAL A 40 -18.91 -16.51 6.77
N GLY A 41 -19.56 -17.67 6.91
CA GLY A 41 -19.32 -18.84 6.05
C GLY A 41 -19.87 -18.62 4.64
N GLY A 42 -19.13 -19.07 3.62
CA GLY A 42 -19.53 -18.93 2.21
C GLY A 42 -19.10 -17.61 1.54
N GLU A 43 -18.67 -16.62 2.33
CA GLU A 43 -18.14 -15.36 1.80
C GLU A 43 -16.65 -15.43 1.47
N ASN A 44 -16.23 -14.68 0.45
CA ASN A 44 -14.87 -14.67 -0.10
C ASN A 44 -13.94 -13.64 0.58
N PHE A 45 -14.08 -13.47 1.88
CA PHE A 45 -13.23 -12.60 2.69
C PHE A 45 -11.87 -13.24 2.96
N LEU A 46 -10.88 -12.41 3.28
CA LEU A 46 -9.62 -12.88 3.84
C LEU A 46 -9.90 -13.45 5.23
N LYS A 47 -9.49 -14.69 5.50
CA LYS A 47 -9.61 -15.35 6.80
C LYS A 47 -8.24 -15.79 7.27
N ILE A 48 -7.88 -15.41 8.49
CA ILE A 48 -6.60 -15.73 9.09
C ILE A 48 -6.86 -16.44 10.41
N TRP A 49 -6.27 -17.62 10.55
CA TRP A 49 -6.22 -18.37 11.81
C TRP A 49 -4.87 -18.07 12.45
N SER A 50 -4.89 -17.66 13.70
CA SER A 50 -3.68 -17.28 14.41
C SER A 50 -3.74 -17.65 15.89
N HIS A 51 -2.58 -17.71 16.52
CA HIS A 51 -2.48 -17.92 17.95
C HIS A 51 -1.44 -17.00 18.60
N LEU A 52 -1.69 -16.67 19.86
CA LEU A 52 -0.75 -15.93 20.72
C LEU A 52 -1.00 -16.31 22.18
N ASP A 53 0.06 -16.61 22.91
CA ASP A 53 0.03 -16.90 24.35
C ASP A 53 -1.03 -17.96 24.77
N GLY A 54 -1.18 -19.01 23.96
CA GLY A 54 -2.13 -20.10 24.21
C GLY A 54 -3.59 -19.77 23.89
N ARG A 55 -3.84 -18.67 23.19
CA ARG A 55 -5.17 -18.30 22.65
C ARG A 55 -5.16 -18.45 21.14
N ASP A 56 -6.22 -19.02 20.62
CA ASP A 56 -6.49 -19.08 19.18
C ASP A 56 -7.50 -17.98 18.79
N SER A 57 -7.29 -17.39 17.62
CA SER A 57 -8.18 -16.41 17.00
C SER A 57 -8.42 -16.75 15.53
N VAL A 58 -9.62 -16.40 15.05
CA VAL A 58 -9.96 -16.47 13.63
C VAL A 58 -10.55 -15.13 13.25
N ASP A 59 -9.79 -14.37 12.48
CA ASP A 59 -10.13 -13.01 12.11
C ASP A 59 -10.42 -12.93 10.61
N CYS A 60 -11.45 -12.15 10.25
CA CYS A 60 -11.87 -11.98 8.87
C CYS A 60 -11.78 -10.52 8.44
N TYR A 61 -11.24 -10.32 7.25
CA TYR A 61 -10.86 -9.02 6.76
C TYR A 61 -11.44 -8.78 5.37
N ALA A 62 -11.85 -7.54 5.13
CA ALA A 62 -12.35 -7.08 3.85
C ALA A 62 -11.80 -5.69 3.50
N ASN A 63 -11.97 -5.34 2.23
CA ASN A 63 -11.55 -4.07 1.62
C ASN A 63 -10.02 -3.85 1.61
N GLY A 64 -9.58 -3.05 0.64
CA GLY A 64 -8.17 -2.73 0.47
C GLY A 64 -7.67 -1.82 1.59
N GLY A 65 -6.45 -2.06 2.06
CA GLY A 65 -5.89 -1.31 3.17
C GLY A 65 -4.74 -2.01 3.85
N THR A 66 -4.26 -1.44 4.96
CA THR A 66 -3.25 -2.06 5.83
C THR A 66 -3.72 -1.99 7.28
N THR A 67 -3.50 -3.06 8.05
CA THR A 67 -3.68 -3.05 9.51
C THR A 67 -2.52 -3.72 10.21
N ASP A 68 -2.26 -3.27 11.44
CA ASP A 68 -1.41 -3.99 12.39
C ASP A 68 -2.10 -5.31 12.78
N PHE A 69 -1.32 -6.38 12.91
CA PHE A 69 -1.77 -7.73 13.28
C PHE A 69 -1.20 -8.17 14.64
N GLY A 70 -0.44 -7.32 15.32
CA GLY A 70 -0.02 -7.50 16.70
C GLY A 70 1.10 -8.53 16.93
N GLY A 71 1.73 -9.05 15.88
CA GLY A 71 2.79 -10.05 16.03
C GLY A 71 2.26 -11.44 16.39
N TRP A 72 1.05 -11.80 15.96
CA TRP A 72 0.48 -13.11 16.19
C TRP A 72 1.10 -14.17 15.26
N TRP A 73 1.16 -15.41 15.72
CA TRP A 73 1.60 -16.55 14.92
C TRP A 73 0.47 -16.99 14.00
N VAL A 74 0.70 -17.05 12.70
CA VAL A 74 -0.35 -17.38 11.72
C VAL A 74 -0.28 -18.86 11.33
N ASP A 75 -1.32 -19.61 11.68
CA ASP A 75 -1.40 -21.05 11.43
C ASP A 75 -1.99 -21.37 10.05
N ARG A 76 -2.92 -20.53 9.57
CA ARG A 76 -3.55 -20.70 8.26
C ARG A 76 -4.02 -19.37 7.72
N ILE A 77 -3.98 -19.24 6.40
CA ILE A 77 -4.50 -18.10 5.66
C ILE A 77 -5.36 -18.64 4.52
N SER A 78 -6.60 -18.15 4.44
CA SER A 78 -7.47 -18.34 3.28
C SER A 78 -7.76 -16.96 2.70
N THR A 79 -7.23 -16.66 1.52
CA THR A 79 -7.26 -15.29 0.98
C THR A 79 -8.60 -14.90 0.37
N GLY A 80 -9.47 -15.87 0.07
CA GLY A 80 -10.75 -15.58 -0.61
C GLY A 80 -10.51 -14.84 -1.92
N ASN A 81 -11.25 -13.76 -2.18
CA ASN A 81 -11.06 -12.92 -3.37
C ASN A 81 -10.12 -11.72 -3.13
N ASN A 82 -9.10 -11.86 -2.26
CA ASN A 82 -8.21 -10.75 -1.89
C ASN A 82 -6.76 -11.13 -2.17
N ASP A 83 -5.97 -10.20 -2.71
CA ASP A 83 -4.52 -10.37 -2.74
C ASP A 83 -3.95 -9.87 -1.42
N LEU A 84 -3.25 -10.75 -0.70
CA LEU A 84 -2.69 -10.45 0.61
C LEU A 84 -1.18 -10.20 0.49
N ILE A 85 -0.70 -9.21 1.22
CA ILE A 85 0.70 -9.09 1.60
C ILE A 85 0.75 -9.12 3.13
N TYR A 86 1.47 -10.06 3.71
CA TYR A 86 1.77 -10.03 5.14
C TYR A 86 3.21 -9.60 5.38
N TYR A 87 3.42 -8.90 6.49
CA TYR A 87 4.71 -8.44 6.95
C TYR A 87 5.08 -9.20 8.21
N ASP A 88 6.16 -9.97 8.14
CA ASP A 88 6.69 -10.71 9.26
C ASP A 88 7.43 -9.76 10.23
N VAL A 89 7.46 -10.11 11.51
CA VAL A 89 8.22 -9.38 12.53
C VAL A 89 9.72 -9.35 12.23
N ASN A 90 10.25 -10.34 11.49
CA ASN A 90 11.64 -10.42 11.07
C ASN A 90 11.99 -9.45 9.93
N GLY A 91 11.00 -8.75 9.38
CA GLY A 91 11.19 -7.75 8.32
C GLY A 91 10.88 -8.25 6.91
N ASP A 92 10.53 -9.52 6.77
CA ASP A 92 10.12 -10.09 5.48
C ASP A 92 8.70 -9.63 5.09
N SER A 93 8.47 -9.50 3.79
CA SER A 93 7.13 -9.27 3.23
C SER A 93 6.82 -10.38 2.24
N VAL A 94 5.69 -11.05 2.42
CA VAL A 94 5.29 -12.17 1.57
C VAL A 94 3.93 -11.88 0.98
N ARG A 95 3.86 -11.96 -0.35
CA ARG A 95 2.62 -11.84 -1.09
C ARG A 95 1.99 -13.23 -1.26
N ILE A 96 0.69 -13.31 -1.01
CA ILE A 96 -0.15 -14.46 -1.28
C ILE A 96 -1.28 -13.99 -2.19
N ASP A 97 -1.39 -14.58 -3.36
CA ASP A 97 -2.45 -14.22 -4.30
C ASP A 97 -3.82 -14.69 -3.80
N ARG A 98 -4.88 -14.05 -4.30
CA ARG A 98 -6.27 -14.48 -4.09
C ARG A 98 -6.49 -15.95 -4.44
N TRP A 99 -7.57 -16.51 -3.90
CA TRP A 99 -8.00 -17.90 -4.07
C TRP A 99 -6.99 -18.93 -3.57
N THR A 100 -6.21 -18.55 -2.57
CA THR A 100 -5.16 -19.36 -1.99
C THR A 100 -5.52 -19.73 -0.56
N ASP A 101 -5.28 -20.98 -0.21
CA ASP A 101 -5.45 -21.52 1.14
C ASP A 101 -4.14 -22.20 1.55
N ILE A 102 -3.43 -21.61 2.51
CA ILE A 102 -2.13 -22.08 2.98
C ILE A 102 -2.23 -22.34 4.48
N THR A 103 -1.73 -23.49 4.91
CA THR A 103 -1.57 -23.86 6.31
C THR A 103 -0.09 -23.98 6.63
N PHE A 104 0.32 -23.49 7.81
CA PHE A 104 1.69 -23.49 8.32
C PHE A 104 1.83 -24.47 9.48
N PRO A 105 1.91 -25.78 9.23
CA PRO A 105 1.93 -26.80 10.29
C PRO A 105 3.22 -26.80 11.11
N ASN A 106 4.31 -26.25 10.57
CA ASN A 106 5.61 -26.18 11.22
C ASN A 106 6.23 -24.81 10.97
N ARG A 107 6.62 -24.11 12.05
CA ARG A 107 7.20 -22.76 12.02
C ARG A 107 6.27 -21.73 11.33
N PRO A 108 5.09 -21.48 11.90
CA PRO A 108 4.22 -20.42 11.40
C PRO A 108 4.97 -19.07 11.37
N PRO A 109 4.70 -18.19 10.40
CA PRO A 109 5.24 -16.84 10.41
C PRO A 109 4.63 -16.04 11.57
N GLN A 110 5.40 -15.11 12.10
CA GLN A 110 4.92 -14.18 13.12
C GLN A 110 4.60 -12.87 12.42
N VAL A 111 3.31 -12.58 12.26
CA VAL A 111 2.85 -11.51 11.39
C VAL A 111 2.65 -10.23 12.18
N ARG A 112 3.40 -9.18 11.81
CA ARG A 112 3.30 -7.83 12.37
C ARG A 112 2.16 -7.04 11.77
N ALA A 113 1.96 -7.14 10.45
CA ALA A 113 0.93 -6.38 9.75
C ALA A 113 0.45 -7.13 8.51
N ILE A 114 -0.75 -6.82 8.07
CA ILE A 114 -1.35 -7.36 6.85
C ILE A 114 -1.84 -6.23 5.95
N GLN A 115 -1.79 -6.46 4.64
CA GLN A 115 -2.25 -5.55 3.60
C GLN A 115 -3.08 -6.31 2.56
N ILE A 116 -4.25 -5.78 2.22
CA ILE A 116 -5.04 -6.22 1.06
C ILE A 116 -4.83 -5.22 -0.08
N VAL A 117 -4.48 -5.71 -1.27
CA VAL A 117 -4.19 -4.90 -2.47
C VAL A 117 -5.10 -5.21 -3.65
#